data_AF-A0A6A3JIW8-F1
#
_entry.id   AF-A0A6A3JIW8-F1
#
_cell.length_a   1.000
_cell.length_b   1.000
_cell.length_c   1.000
_cell.angle_alpha   90.00
_cell.angle_beta   90.00
_cell.angle_gamma   90.00
#
_symmetry.space_group_name_H-M   'P 1'
#
loop_
_entity.id
_entity.type
_entity.pdbx_description
1 polymer ?
#
loop_
_entity_poly.entity_id
_entity_poly.type
_entity_poly.pdbx_seq_one_letter_code
_entity_poly.pdbx_strand_id
1 'polypeptide(L)'
;MTTTKAEVILGSDNYFHWEFAMRMTLARKGQLEHVEVVKGPAEITDAWLLNDKKALGFIAQGVAVGHHTKIRAATSVIIAWNPLRDFCDRTAMHNRVTMNCRLHELKIEDGVEIPKHLENFDELIVSLQTFGEPLDDARQLESKDFTLIEVKEKLFKEYERLDKKDDAERAFKATANGSNIKDAKTFKGDKSSNVTAA
;
A
#
# COMPACT_ATOMS: atom_id res chain seq x y z
N MET A 1 37.30 12.78 -7.49
CA MET A 1 35.88 12.41 -7.38
C MET A 1 35.55 12.26 -5.91
N THR A 2 34.92 13.27 -5.31
CA THR A 2 34.40 13.18 -3.95
C THR A 2 33.09 12.41 -4.02
N THR A 3 33.13 11.12 -3.75
CA THR A 3 31.92 10.31 -3.61
C THR A 3 31.20 10.81 -2.37
N THR A 4 30.23 11.70 -2.55
CA THR A 4 29.30 12.13 -1.52
C THR A 4 28.57 10.88 -1.05
N LYS A 5 29.03 10.32 0.07
CA LYS A 5 28.35 9.24 0.76
C LYS A 5 26.98 9.79 1.14
N ALA A 6 25.92 9.33 0.47
CA ALA A 6 24.56 9.69 0.84
C ALA A 6 24.32 9.18 2.27
N GLU A 7 24.45 10.05 3.25
CA GLU A 7 24.01 9.76 4.60
C GLU A 7 22.49 9.79 4.61
N VAL A 8 21.90 8.63 4.84
CA VAL A 8 20.45 8.51 5.05
C VAL A 8 20.16 9.20 6.37
N ILE A 9 19.37 10.27 6.33
CA ILE A 9 18.93 11.02 7.51
C ILE A 9 17.54 10.53 7.93
N LEU A 10 17.35 10.29 9.23
CA LEU A 10 16.07 9.84 9.78
C LEU A 10 15.03 10.95 9.67
N GLY A 11 14.00 10.69 8.87
CA GLY A 11 12.73 11.42 8.81
C GLY A 11 11.60 10.63 9.46
N SER A 12 10.36 11.05 9.20
CA SER A 12 9.16 10.45 9.82
C SER A 12 8.73 9.12 9.18
N ASP A 13 9.18 8.83 7.95
CA ASP A 13 8.67 7.77 7.08
C ASP A 13 9.73 6.78 6.61
N ASN A 14 11.00 6.97 6.97
CA ASN A 14 12.12 6.20 6.44
C ASN A 14 12.91 5.41 7.51
N TYR A 15 12.31 5.17 8.69
CA TYR A 15 13.01 4.57 9.83
C TYR A 15 13.70 3.25 9.50
N PHE A 16 13.05 2.28 8.87
CA PHE A 16 13.67 0.98 8.59
C PHE A 16 14.89 1.10 7.67
N HIS A 17 14.82 1.98 6.67
CA HIS A 17 15.94 2.23 5.77
C HIS A 17 17.08 2.95 6.52
N TRP A 18 16.75 3.94 7.35
CA TRP A 18 17.71 4.62 8.20
C TRP A 18 18.36 3.68 9.22
N GLU A 19 17.57 2.85 9.90
CA GLU A 19 18.01 1.90 10.92
C GLU A 19 19.03 0.92 10.32
N PHE A 20 18.70 0.35 9.16
CA PHE A 20 19.61 -0.50 8.41
C PHE A 20 20.91 0.23 8.03
N ALA A 21 20.80 1.41 7.41
CA ALA A 21 21.97 2.20 7.00
C ALA A 21 22.86 2.62 8.19
N MET A 22 22.23 2.93 9.32
CA MET A 22 22.91 3.33 10.56
C MET A 22 23.60 2.15 11.22
N ARG A 23 22.93 0.99 11.34
CA ARG A 23 23.56 -0.26 11.79
C ARG A 23 24.78 -0.60 10.92
N MET A 24 24.67 -0.48 9.59
CA MET A 24 25.81 -0.70 8.69
C MET A 24 26.93 0.33 8.86
N THR A 25 26.61 1.56 9.27
CA THR A 25 27.62 2.58 9.55
C THR A 25 28.34 2.33 10.87
N LEU A 26 27.61 1.93 11.92
CA LEU A 26 28.18 1.53 13.20
C LEU A 26 29.01 0.25 13.08
N ALA A 27 28.55 -0.74 12.31
CA ALA A 27 29.29 -1.98 12.04
C ALA A 27 30.65 -1.70 11.40
N ARG A 28 30.68 -0.86 10.34
CA ARG A 28 31.94 -0.44 9.70
C ARG A 28 32.89 0.29 10.64
N LYS A 29 32.37 0.90 11.70
CA LYS A 29 33.15 1.63 12.70
C LYS A 29 33.46 0.79 13.94
N GLY A 30 33.04 -0.48 13.98
CA GLY A 30 33.23 -1.38 15.13
C GLY A 30 32.41 -0.98 16.36
N GLN A 31 31.25 -0.36 16.15
CA GLN A 31 30.42 0.25 17.22
C GLN A 31 29.00 -0.34 17.31
N LEU A 32 28.67 -1.30 16.45
CA LEU A 32 27.31 -1.88 16.39
C LEU A 32 26.89 -2.51 17.73
N GLU A 33 27.83 -3.14 18.44
CA GLU A 33 27.57 -3.76 19.74
C GLU A 33 26.98 -2.80 20.79
N HIS A 34 27.21 -1.49 20.66
CA HIS A 34 26.74 -0.49 21.61
C HIS A 34 25.23 -0.19 21.46
N VAL A 35 24.63 -0.53 20.31
CA VAL A 35 23.18 -0.41 20.09
C VAL A 35 22.44 -1.75 20.22
N GLU A 36 23.15 -2.88 20.22
CA GLU A 36 22.56 -4.23 20.29
C GLU A 36 22.60 -4.83 21.69
N VAL A 37 23.62 -4.50 22.50
CA VAL A 37 23.85 -5.14 23.79
C VAL A 37 23.89 -4.10 24.91
N VAL A 38 23.10 -4.34 25.96
CA VAL A 38 23.20 -3.60 27.22
C VAL A 38 24.20 -4.31 28.12
N LYS A 39 25.41 -3.76 28.26
CA LYS A 39 26.41 -4.29 29.19
C LYS A 39 26.09 -3.98 30.64
N GLY A 40 26.45 -4.90 31.53
CA GLY A 40 26.37 -4.69 32.97
C GLY A 40 27.43 -3.69 33.47
N PRO A 41 27.20 -2.98 34.59
CA PRO A 41 28.11 -1.93 35.09
C PRO A 41 29.55 -2.39 35.33
N ALA A 42 29.76 -3.68 35.65
CA ALA A 42 31.08 -4.25 35.89
C ALA A 42 31.91 -4.48 34.61
N GLU A 43 31.27 -4.45 33.43
CA GLU A 43 31.90 -4.70 32.13
C GLU A 43 32.15 -3.40 31.34
N ILE A 44 31.72 -2.26 31.89
CA ILE A 44 31.89 -0.94 31.28
C ILE A 44 33.32 -0.47 31.52
N THR A 45 34.13 -0.50 30.48
CA THR A 45 35.48 0.09 30.47
C THR A 45 35.46 1.52 29.96
N ASP A 46 36.51 2.29 30.23
CA ASP A 46 36.65 3.65 29.66
C ASP A 46 36.65 3.64 28.13
N ALA A 47 37.23 2.59 27.52
CA ALA A 47 37.22 2.40 26.08
C ALA A 47 35.79 2.18 25.54
N TRP A 48 34.95 1.43 26.27
CA TRP A 48 33.54 1.26 25.96
C TRP A 48 32.80 2.60 26.01
N LEU A 49 32.96 3.38 27.08
CA LEU A 49 32.31 4.68 27.22
C LEU A 49 32.71 5.67 26.11
N LEU A 50 33.97 5.63 25.68
CA LEU A 50 34.43 6.46 24.58
C LEU A 50 33.78 6.06 23.25
N ASN A 51 33.66 4.76 22.99
CA ASN A 51 33.02 4.26 21.77
C ASN A 51 31.51 4.47 21.77
N ASP A 52 30.86 4.33 22.92
CA ASP A 52 29.46 4.68 23.14
C ASP A 52 29.19 6.15 22.80
N LYS A 53 30.01 7.09 23.30
CA LYS A 53 29.89 8.51 22.95
C LYS A 53 30.11 8.81 21.47
N LYS A 54 31.05 8.10 20.83
CA LYS A 54 31.26 8.22 19.37
C LYS A 54 30.06 7.70 18.59
N ALA A 55 29.50 6.56 18.99
CA ALA A 55 28.31 5.96 18.39
C ALA A 55 27.10 6.90 18.54
N LEU A 56 26.91 7.51 19.71
CA LEU A 56 25.92 8.56 19.95
C LEU A 56 26.10 9.75 18.99
N GLY A 57 27.35 10.16 18.72
CA GLY A 57 27.65 11.18 17.72
C GLY A 57 27.18 10.82 16.31
N PHE A 58 27.35 9.57 15.88
CA PHE A 58 26.84 9.10 14.59
C PHE A 58 25.31 9.06 14.54
N ILE A 59 24.65 8.62 15.62
CA ILE A 59 23.18 8.67 15.72
C ILE A 59 22.71 10.11 15.60
N ALA A 60 23.29 11.04 16.35
CA ALA A 60 22.89 12.44 16.33
C ALA A 60 23.05 13.09 14.95
N GLN A 61 24.11 12.76 14.21
CA GLN A 61 24.32 13.25 12.84
C GLN A 61 23.33 12.65 11.84
N GLY A 62 22.91 11.40 12.06
CA GLY A 62 21.96 10.70 11.20
C GLY A 62 20.50 11.10 11.43
N VAL A 63 20.17 12.00 12.35
CA VAL A 63 18.79 12.34 12.69
C VAL A 63 18.42 13.71 12.13
N ALA A 64 17.24 13.86 11.51
CA ALA A 64 16.80 15.17 11.06
C ALA A 64 16.54 16.10 12.27
N VAL A 65 16.78 17.40 12.09
CA VAL A 65 16.69 18.41 13.16
C VAL A 65 15.34 18.36 13.90
N GLY A 66 14.24 18.10 13.20
CA GLY A 66 12.90 17.97 13.80
C GLY A 66 12.74 16.82 14.81
N HIS A 67 13.65 15.85 14.82
CA HIS A 67 13.66 14.72 15.74
C HIS A 67 14.75 14.81 16.82
N HIS A 68 15.66 15.80 16.77
CA HIS A 68 16.72 15.97 17.78
C HIS A 68 16.19 16.11 19.21
N THR A 69 15.02 16.73 19.40
CA THR A 69 14.40 16.88 20.72
C THR A 69 14.19 15.54 21.43
N LYS A 70 14.02 14.45 20.69
CA LYS A 70 13.81 13.09 21.20
C LYS A 70 15.09 12.48 21.81
N ILE A 71 16.27 12.93 21.36
CA ILE A 71 17.57 12.41 21.82
C ILE A 71 18.42 13.46 22.54
N ARG A 72 17.91 14.68 22.72
CA ARG A 72 18.65 15.82 23.29
C ARG A 72 19.27 15.54 24.66
N ALA A 73 18.59 14.75 25.49
CA ALA A 73 19.04 14.39 26.83
C ALA A 73 19.81 13.06 26.89
N ALA A 74 20.01 12.38 25.76
CA ALA A 74 20.69 11.10 25.72
C ALA A 74 22.18 11.28 26.01
N THR A 75 22.67 10.52 27.00
CA THR A 75 24.09 10.49 27.39
C THR A 75 24.82 9.24 26.90
N SER A 76 24.09 8.29 26.34
CA SER A 76 24.60 7.04 25.76
C SER A 76 23.85 6.71 24.48
N VAL A 77 24.48 5.94 23.58
CA VAL A 77 23.88 5.58 22.30
C VAL A 77 22.60 4.78 22.47
N ILE A 78 22.53 3.88 23.46
CA ILE A 78 21.33 3.07 23.69
C ILE A 78 20.16 3.92 24.19
N ILE A 79 20.45 4.97 24.97
CA ILE A 79 19.45 5.93 25.46
C ILE A 79 18.93 6.81 24.30
N ALA A 80 19.73 7.04 23.26
CA ALA A 80 19.26 7.70 22.04
C ALA A 80 18.52 6.75 21.09
N TRP A 81 19.00 5.52 20.96
CA TRP A 81 18.49 4.52 20.02
C TRP A 81 17.08 4.05 20.37
N ASN A 82 16.82 3.73 21.65
CA ASN A 82 15.52 3.18 22.07
C ASN A 82 14.35 4.15 21.84
N PRO A 83 14.42 5.44 22.22
CA PRO A 83 13.33 6.38 21.93
C PRO A 83 13.09 6.61 20.44
N LEU A 84 14.13 6.56 19.60
CA LEU A 84 13.98 6.65 18.15
C LEU A 84 13.26 5.42 17.60
N ARG A 85 13.66 4.24 18.05
CA ARG A 85 12.97 2.98 17.73
C ARG A 85 11.51 3.00 18.18
N ASP A 86 11.24 3.32 19.45
CA ASP A 86 9.88 3.36 20.01
C ASP A 86 8.98 4.39 19.31
N PHE A 87 9.54 5.56 18.96
CA PHE A 87 8.80 6.58 18.21
C PHE A 87 8.44 6.07 16.81
N CYS A 88 9.35 5.37 16.16
CA CYS A 88 9.13 4.86 14.81
C CYS A 88 8.20 3.65 14.84
N ASP A 89 8.31 2.77 15.84
CA ASP A 89 7.35 1.69 16.07
C ASP A 89 5.94 2.24 16.32
N ARG A 90 5.82 3.32 17.11
CA ARG A 90 4.53 4.01 17.32
C ARG A 90 4.00 4.70 16.07
N THR A 91 4.87 5.35 15.29
CA THR A 91 4.47 6.04 14.06
C THR A 91 4.08 5.04 12.97
N ALA A 92 4.84 3.95 12.81
CA ALA A 92 4.50 2.83 11.96
C ALA A 92 3.19 2.18 12.41
N MET A 93 2.98 1.95 13.71
CA MET A 93 1.70 1.45 14.24
C MET A 93 0.54 2.40 14.01
N HIS A 94 0.72 3.71 14.23
CA HIS A 94 -0.31 4.70 13.96
C HIS A 94 -0.68 4.74 12.47
N ASN A 95 0.31 4.80 11.59
CA ASN A 95 0.12 4.75 10.15
C ASN A 95 -0.55 3.42 9.73
N ARG A 96 -0.15 2.29 10.33
CA ARG A 96 -0.79 0.98 10.11
C ARG A 96 -2.25 0.99 10.53
N VAL A 97 -2.58 1.50 11.71
CA VAL A 97 -3.96 1.60 12.18
C VAL A 97 -4.76 2.50 11.24
N THR A 98 -4.22 3.66 10.86
CA THR A 98 -4.86 4.56 9.90
C THR A 98 -5.11 3.89 8.55
N MET A 99 -4.13 3.15 8.01
CA MET A 99 -4.31 2.42 6.75
C MET A 99 -5.33 1.27 6.88
N ASN A 100 -5.36 0.54 7.99
CA ASN A 100 -6.39 -0.48 8.26
C ASN A 100 -7.79 0.14 8.39
N CYS A 101 -7.94 1.30 9.06
CA CYS A 101 -9.20 2.04 9.11
C CYS A 101 -9.66 2.43 7.70
N ARG A 102 -8.77 2.98 6.87
CA ARG A 102 -9.09 3.32 5.46
C ARG A 102 -9.49 2.09 4.64
N LEU A 103 -8.90 0.93 4.90
CA LEU A 103 -9.25 -0.32 4.24
C LEU A 103 -10.63 -0.81 4.66
N HIS A 104 -10.99 -0.70 5.95
CA HIS A 104 -12.34 -1.00 6.43
C HIS A 104 -13.40 0.00 5.93
N GLU A 105 -13.00 1.26 5.72
CA GLU A 105 -13.87 2.33 5.23
C GLU A 105 -13.96 2.36 3.69
N LEU A 106 -13.18 1.53 2.99
CA LEU A 106 -13.18 1.48 1.53
C LEU A 106 -14.56 1.02 1.02
N LYS A 107 -15.21 1.89 0.24
CA LYS A 107 -16.49 1.62 -0.39
C LYS A 107 -16.35 1.76 -1.90
N ILE A 108 -17.08 0.93 -2.64
CA ILE A 108 -17.26 1.15 -4.07
C ILE A 108 -18.21 2.33 -4.22
N GLU A 109 -17.69 3.44 -4.70
CA GLU A 109 -18.46 4.65 -4.99
C GLU A 109 -19.19 4.50 -6.33
N ASP A 110 -20.49 4.82 -6.35
CA ASP A 110 -21.31 4.84 -7.57
C ASP A 110 -20.77 5.87 -8.55
N GLY A 111 -20.58 5.46 -9.81
CA GLY A 111 -20.08 6.32 -10.88
C GLY A 111 -18.55 6.39 -10.99
N VAL A 112 -17.80 5.70 -10.13
CA VAL A 112 -16.34 5.52 -10.26
C VAL A 112 -16.03 4.14 -10.83
N GLU A 113 -15.11 4.08 -11.80
CA GLU A 113 -14.73 2.83 -12.45
C GLU A 113 -14.07 1.85 -11.46
N ILE A 114 -14.45 0.57 -11.53
CA ILE A 114 -13.91 -0.51 -10.68
C ILE A 114 -12.36 -0.57 -10.69
N PRO A 115 -11.67 -0.41 -11.84
CA PRO A 115 -10.21 -0.29 -11.86
C PRO A 115 -9.66 0.79 -10.93
N LYS A 116 -10.36 1.94 -10.80
CA LYS A 116 -9.90 3.03 -9.93
C LYS A 116 -10.00 2.68 -8.45
N HIS A 117 -11.06 1.96 -8.07
CA HIS A 117 -11.19 1.41 -6.73
C HIS A 117 -10.11 0.38 -6.41
N LEU A 118 -9.71 -0.43 -7.40
CA LEU A 118 -8.64 -1.41 -7.26
C LEU A 118 -7.25 -0.77 -7.15
N GLU A 119 -6.97 0.32 -7.88
CA GLU A 119 -5.74 1.09 -7.72
C GLU A 119 -5.60 1.66 -6.31
N ASN A 120 -6.68 2.28 -5.79
CA ASN A 120 -6.69 2.84 -4.43
C ASN A 120 -6.49 1.75 -3.37
N PHE A 121 -7.08 0.58 -3.60
CA PHE A 121 -6.87 -0.58 -2.75
C PHE A 121 -5.41 -1.07 -2.79
N ASP A 122 -4.83 -1.21 -3.98
CA ASP A 122 -3.44 -1.62 -4.16
C ASP A 122 -2.45 -0.66 -3.51
N GLU A 123 -2.69 0.65 -3.61
CA GLU A 123 -1.89 1.66 -2.92
C GLU A 123 -1.91 1.48 -1.39
N LEU A 124 -3.08 1.17 -0.82
CA LEU A 124 -3.23 0.87 0.61
C LEU A 124 -2.48 -0.42 1.01
N ILE A 125 -2.55 -1.47 0.18
CA ILE A 125 -1.86 -2.75 0.44
C ILE A 125 -0.34 -2.58 0.38
N VAL A 126 0.18 -1.91 -0.67
CA VAL A 126 1.62 -1.64 -0.81
C VAL A 126 2.12 -0.77 0.34
N SER A 127 1.33 0.22 0.76
CA SER A 127 1.65 1.06 1.92
C SER A 127 1.72 0.24 3.20
N LEU A 128 0.77 -0.68 3.44
CA LEU A 128 0.78 -1.57 4.61
C LEU A 128 2.02 -2.50 4.64
N GLN A 129 2.39 -3.08 3.49
CA GLN A 129 3.59 -3.91 3.37
C GLN A 129 4.89 -3.13 3.64
N THR A 130 4.92 -1.85 3.26
CA THR A 130 6.07 -0.95 3.48
C THR A 130 6.35 -0.71 4.97
N PHE A 131 5.33 -0.79 5.85
CA PHE A 131 5.49 -0.60 7.30
C PHE A 131 5.87 -1.89 8.07
N GLY A 132 6.43 -2.89 7.39
CA GLY A 132 7.15 -3.99 8.02
C GLY A 132 6.31 -5.14 8.53
N GLU A 133 5.03 -5.22 8.11
CA GLU A 133 4.27 -6.45 8.28
C GLU A 133 4.29 -7.21 6.95
N PRO A 134 4.85 -8.43 6.91
CA PRO A 134 4.28 -9.43 6.01
C PRO A 134 2.78 -9.43 6.30
N LEU A 135 1.92 -9.52 5.29
CA LEU A 135 0.59 -10.06 5.55
C LEU A 135 0.82 -11.51 6.00
N ASP A 136 1.15 -11.70 7.27
CA ASP A 136 1.20 -13.01 7.89
C ASP A 136 -0.20 -13.59 7.76
N ASP A 137 -0.27 -14.91 7.61
CA ASP A 137 -1.51 -15.64 7.40
C ASP A 137 -2.56 -15.34 8.50
N ALA A 138 -2.14 -14.78 9.65
CA ALA A 138 -2.99 -14.31 10.73
C ALA A 138 -3.75 -12.99 10.47
N ARG A 139 -3.45 -12.23 9.41
CA ARG A 139 -4.30 -11.13 8.89
C ARG A 139 -5.10 -11.53 7.65
N GLN A 140 -5.24 -12.83 7.40
CA GLN A 140 -6.51 -13.34 6.87
C GLN A 140 -7.60 -12.65 7.71
N LEU A 141 -8.31 -11.70 7.09
CA LEU A 141 -9.58 -11.23 7.65
C LEU A 141 -10.32 -12.47 8.12
N GLU A 142 -11.00 -12.41 9.26
CA GLU A 142 -11.78 -13.51 9.85
C GLU A 142 -12.96 -14.00 8.96
N SER A 143 -12.85 -13.98 7.63
CA SER A 143 -13.44 -14.97 6.76
C SER A 143 -12.48 -16.15 6.69
N LYS A 144 -12.84 -17.26 7.33
CA LYS A 144 -12.11 -18.54 7.31
C LYS A 144 -11.88 -19.14 5.91
N ASP A 145 -12.23 -18.44 4.84
CA ASP A 145 -12.37 -19.01 3.51
C ASP A 145 -11.54 -18.32 2.41
N PHE A 146 -11.05 -17.07 2.57
CA PHE A 146 -10.32 -16.38 1.49
C PHE A 146 -9.22 -15.41 1.95
N THR A 147 -8.07 -15.45 1.27
CA THR A 147 -7.03 -14.41 1.41
C THR A 147 -7.44 -13.14 0.66
N LEU A 148 -6.90 -11.99 1.08
CA LEU A 148 -7.18 -10.70 0.46
C LEU A 148 -6.76 -10.64 -1.03
N ILE A 149 -5.70 -11.38 -1.37
CA ILE A 149 -5.23 -11.59 -2.74
C ILE A 149 -6.25 -12.43 -3.54
N GLU A 150 -6.81 -13.48 -2.94
CA GLU A 150 -7.85 -14.30 -3.58
C GLU A 150 -9.15 -13.51 -3.80
N VAL A 151 -9.53 -12.63 -2.89
CA VAL A 151 -10.69 -11.74 -3.06
C VAL A 151 -10.44 -10.78 -4.23
N LYS A 152 -9.25 -10.19 -4.33
CA LYS A 152 -8.85 -9.35 -5.47
C LYS A 152 -8.89 -10.12 -6.78
N GLU A 153 -8.30 -11.32 -6.84
CA GLU A 153 -8.33 -12.16 -8.05
C GLU A 153 -9.74 -12.55 -8.48
N LYS A 154 -10.63 -12.87 -7.52
CA LYS A 154 -12.03 -13.18 -7.81
C LYS A 154 -12.80 -11.98 -8.34
N LEU A 155 -12.59 -10.79 -7.78
CA LEU A 155 -13.16 -9.54 -8.28
C LEU A 155 -12.66 -9.23 -9.69
N PHE A 156 -11.37 -9.44 -9.97
CA PHE A 156 -10.80 -9.26 -11.31
C PHE A 156 -11.43 -10.21 -12.33
N LYS A 157 -11.56 -11.49 -11.96
CA LYS A 157 -12.19 -12.51 -12.80
C LYS A 157 -13.65 -12.20 -13.07
N GLU A 158 -14.41 -11.74 -12.08
CA GLU A 158 -15.82 -11.40 -12.28
C GLU A 158 -15.99 -10.12 -13.12
N TYR A 159 -15.12 -9.12 -12.94
CA TYR A 159 -15.10 -7.91 -13.77
C TYR A 159 -14.87 -8.25 -15.25
N GLU A 160 -13.85 -9.04 -15.58
CA GLU A 160 -13.62 -9.48 -16.95
C GLU A 160 -14.81 -10.27 -17.53
N ARG A 161 -15.48 -11.05 -16.68
CA ARG A 161 -16.63 -11.85 -17.09
C ARG A 161 -17.85 -10.98 -17.41
N LEU A 162 -18.06 -9.92 -16.64
CA LEU A 162 -19.12 -8.93 -16.86
C LEU A 162 -18.84 -8.09 -18.11
N ASP A 163 -17.60 -7.64 -18.32
CA ASP A 163 -17.20 -6.89 -19.52
C ASP A 163 -17.44 -7.69 -20.80
N LYS A 164 -16.99 -8.95 -20.83
CA LYS A 164 -17.24 -9.89 -21.94
C LYS A 164 -18.74 -10.15 -22.16
N LYS A 165 -19.55 -10.12 -21.10
CA LYS A 165 -21.00 -10.31 -21.18
C LYS A 165 -21.71 -9.08 -21.77
N ASP A 166 -21.29 -7.89 -21.37
CA ASP A 166 -21.85 -6.63 -21.89
C ASP A 166 -21.51 -6.43 -23.37
N ASP A 167 -20.30 -6.81 -23.79
CA ASP A 167 -19.91 -6.82 -25.20
C ASP A 167 -20.72 -7.83 -26.03
N ALA A 168 -20.93 -9.03 -25.48
CA ALA A 168 -21.78 -10.04 -26.12
C ALA A 168 -23.25 -9.56 -26.21
N GLU A 169 -23.78 -8.90 -25.17
CA GLU A 169 -25.14 -8.36 -25.17
C GLU A 169 -25.29 -7.20 -26.17
N ARG A 170 -24.30 -6.31 -26.28
CA ARG A 170 -24.27 -5.26 -27.32
C ARG A 170 -24.23 -5.86 -28.72
N ALA A 171 -23.39 -6.86 -28.96
CA ALA A 171 -23.32 -7.53 -30.25
C ALA A 171 -24.65 -8.23 -30.61
N PHE A 172 -25.32 -8.85 -29.63
CA PHE A 172 -26.60 -9.51 -29.82
C PHE A 172 -27.75 -8.51 -30.09
N LYS A 173 -27.75 -7.35 -29.41
CA LYS A 173 -28.71 -6.28 -29.70
C LYS A 173 -28.47 -5.64 -31.08
N ALA A 174 -27.21 -5.51 -31.51
CA ALA A 174 -26.86 -5.01 -32.83
C ALA A 174 -27.35 -5.95 -33.95
N THR A 175 -27.28 -7.27 -33.76
CA THR A 175 -27.79 -8.26 -34.73
C THR A 175 -29.31 -8.39 -34.70
N ALA A 176 -29.94 -8.32 -33.52
CA ALA A 176 -31.41 -8.34 -33.39
C ALA A 176 -32.08 -7.13 -34.07
N ASN A 177 -31.47 -5.94 -33.97
CA ASN A 177 -31.96 -4.74 -34.63
C ASN A 177 -31.72 -4.74 -36.17
N GLY A 178 -30.85 -5.63 -36.68
CA GLY A 178 -30.62 -5.80 -38.12
C GLY A 178 -31.69 -6.64 -38.84
N SER A 179 -32.44 -7.47 -38.11
CA SER A 179 -33.37 -8.45 -38.71
C SER A 179 -34.81 -7.98 -38.88
N ASN A 180 -35.12 -6.72 -38.58
CA ASN A 180 -36.50 -6.24 -38.51
C ASN A 180 -36.88 -5.32 -39.67
N ILE A 181 -36.57 -5.69 -40.93
CA ILE A 181 -37.22 -5.06 -42.09
C ILE A 181 -37.43 -6.07 -43.21
N LYS A 182 -38.70 -6.13 -43.67
CA LYS A 182 -39.25 -6.64 -44.94
C LYS A 182 -39.72 -8.09 -44.93
N ASP A 183 -40.98 -8.28 -44.56
CA ASP A 183 -41.93 -9.07 -45.36
C ASP A 183 -43.38 -8.85 -44.87
N ALA A 184 -43.98 -7.74 -45.30
CA ALA A 184 -45.43 -7.52 -45.23
C ALA A 184 -45.91 -7.10 -46.62
N LYS A 185 -46.13 -8.07 -47.50
CA LYS A 185 -46.77 -7.84 -48.80
C LYS A 185 -48.28 -7.76 -48.57
N THR A 186 -48.80 -6.54 -48.56
CA THR A 186 -50.21 -6.22 -48.35
C THR A 186 -51.05 -6.70 -49.54
N PHE A 187 -52.09 -7.48 -49.25
CA PHE A 187 -53.09 -7.95 -50.21
C PHE A 187 -53.99 -6.76 -50.61
N LYS A 188 -54.01 -6.38 -51.89
CA LYS A 188 -54.83 -5.27 -52.41
C LYS A 188 -56.07 -5.86 -53.08
N GLY A 189 -57.21 -5.77 -52.40
CA GLY A 189 -58.52 -6.09 -52.98
C GLY A 189 -59.11 -4.86 -53.64
N ASP A 190 -59.23 -4.88 -54.98
CA ASP A 190 -59.95 -3.86 -55.74
C ASP A 190 -61.45 -4.17 -55.73
N LYS A 191 -62.23 -3.27 -55.14
CA LYS A 191 -63.65 -3.09 -55.44
C LYS A 191 -63.78 -1.87 -56.35
N SER A 192 -64.18 -2.09 -57.59
CA SER A 192 -64.74 -1.04 -58.45
C SER A 192 -66.22 -1.35 -58.67
N SER A 193 -67.07 -0.41 -58.29
CA SER A 193 -68.50 -0.38 -58.61
C SER A 193 -68.79 0.78 -59.56
N ASN A 194 -69.86 0.59 -60.37
CA ASN A 194 -70.68 1.58 -61.09
C ASN A 194 -70.25 1.92 -62.55
N VAL A 195 -71.09 1.98 -63.61
CA VAL A 195 -72.57 2.01 -63.87
C VAL A 195 -72.83 1.63 -65.35
N THR A 196 -74.03 1.09 -65.70
CA THR A 196 -75.00 1.49 -66.80
C THR A 196 -75.88 0.28 -67.18
N ALA A 197 -77.20 0.27 -66.99
CA ALA A 197 -78.27 0.97 -67.71
C ALA A 197 -78.48 0.50 -69.17
N ALA A 198 -79.35 -0.51 -69.34
CA ALA A 198 -80.44 -0.63 -70.33
C ALA A 198 -80.99 -2.07 -70.29
#